data_AF-A0A834CD20-F1
#
_entry.id   AF-A0A834CD20-F1
#
_cell.length_a   1.000
_cell.length_b   1.000
_cell.length_c   1.000
_cell.angle_alpha   90.00
_cell.angle_beta   90.00
_cell.angle_gamma   90.00
#
_symmetry.space_group_name_H-M   'P 1'
#
loop_
_entity.id
_entity.type
_entity.pdbx_description
1 polymer ?
#
loop_
_entity_poly.entity_id
_entity_poly.type
_entity_poly.pdbx_seq_one_letter_code
_entity_poly.pdbx_strand_id
1 'polypeptide(L)'
;MRYIASLISGVGIFMMGAGLSWYHGIMGLLHPEPIESLLWAYCILAGSLVSEGATLLVAINEIKKSARQQGVSFYEYVMQSRDPSTNVVLLEDAAAVLGVILASGCMGLTSLTGNPYYDSLGSLGVGTLLGAVSAFLIYTNTEALLGRSIQAEHLQKLTEFLENDPAVRAIHDVKATDMGLCKVRFKAEVDFDGRVDIQQVKTPEELESFMLKHGENIIDTLGAEVDRLEKELKQRNPEVRHVDLEIL
;
A
#
# COMPACT_ATOMS: atom_id res chain seq x y z
N MET A 1 6.57 4.39 7.18
CA MET A 1 6.24 5.81 7.41
C MET A 1 5.11 6.31 6.51
N ARG A 2 5.17 6.19 5.16
CA ARG A 2 4.11 6.67 4.24
C ARG A 2 2.71 6.16 4.62
N TYR A 3 2.55 4.87 4.88
CA TYR A 3 1.28 4.25 5.31
C TYR A 3 0.75 4.76 6.65
N ILE A 4 1.65 4.97 7.62
CA ILE A 4 1.26 5.47 8.94
C ILE A 4 0.80 6.93 8.84
N ALA A 5 1.53 7.77 8.11
CA ALA A 5 1.15 9.16 7.87
C ALA A 5 -0.19 9.26 7.12
N SER A 6 -0.40 8.40 6.12
CA SER A 6 -1.66 8.32 5.36
C SER A 6 -2.83 7.86 6.24
N LEU A 7 -2.61 6.89 7.14
CA LEU A 7 -3.62 6.46 8.11
C LEU A 7 -4.00 7.60 9.08
N ILE A 8 -3.00 8.31 9.61
CA ILE A 8 -3.22 9.47 10.49
C ILE A 8 -4.01 10.56 9.75
N SER A 9 -3.67 10.85 8.49
CA SER A 9 -4.43 11.79 7.66
C SER A 9 -5.89 11.34 7.50
N GLY A 10 -6.11 10.07 7.12
CA GLY A 10 -7.45 9.49 6.98
C GLY A 10 -8.30 9.68 8.24
N VAL A 11 -7.78 9.32 9.41
CA VAL A 11 -8.48 9.52 10.69
C VAL A 11 -8.75 11.00 10.98
N GLY A 12 -7.80 11.89 10.66
CA GLY A 12 -7.98 13.34 10.79
C GLY A 12 -9.11 13.86 9.91
N ILE A 13 -9.16 13.46 8.65
CA ILE A 13 -10.24 13.80 7.70
C ILE A 13 -11.58 13.25 8.18
N PHE A 14 -11.61 12.05 8.76
CA PHE A 14 -12.84 11.48 9.32
C PHE A 14 -13.38 12.33 10.47
N MET A 15 -12.53 12.56 11.48
CA MET A 15 -12.97 13.16 12.73
C MET A 15 -13.21 14.67 12.57
N MET A 16 -12.25 15.38 11.98
CA MET A 16 -12.37 16.82 11.78
C MET A 16 -13.20 17.15 10.55
N GLY A 17 -12.92 16.54 9.40
CA GLY A 17 -13.63 16.84 8.16
C GLY A 17 -15.09 16.37 8.19
N ALA A 18 -15.31 15.05 8.20
CA ALA A 18 -16.64 14.48 8.15
C ALA A 18 -17.45 14.80 9.41
N GLY A 19 -16.83 14.68 10.60
CA GLY A 19 -17.48 14.97 11.88
C GLY A 19 -17.98 16.41 12.01
N LEU A 20 -17.15 17.41 11.69
CA LEU A 20 -17.59 18.82 11.75
C LEU A 20 -18.64 19.14 10.68
N SER A 21 -18.52 18.56 9.48
CA SER A 21 -19.49 18.77 8.40
C SER A 21 -20.86 18.18 8.74
N TRP A 22 -20.88 17.00 9.36
CA TRP A 22 -22.12 16.42 9.89
C TRP A 22 -22.70 17.23 11.05
N TYR A 23 -21.86 17.67 11.97
CA TYR A 23 -22.29 18.52 13.08
C TYR A 23 -22.96 19.81 12.59
N HIS A 24 -22.32 20.55 11.68
CA HIS A 24 -22.89 21.77 11.08
C HIS A 24 -24.14 21.48 10.27
N GLY A 25 -24.17 20.37 9.51
CA GLY A 25 -25.33 19.96 8.75
C GLY A 25 -26.55 19.67 9.63
N ILE A 26 -26.38 18.89 10.70
CA ILE A 26 -27.45 18.58 11.65
C ILE A 26 -27.90 19.84 12.40
N MET A 27 -26.95 20.64 12.89
CA MET A 27 -27.26 21.87 13.61
C MET A 27 -28.00 22.87 12.72
N GLY A 28 -27.61 23.03 11.46
CA GLY A 28 -28.28 23.91 10.50
C GLY A 28 -29.67 23.40 10.07
N LEU A 29 -29.98 22.11 10.24
CA LEU A 29 -31.33 21.59 10.07
C LEU A 29 -32.21 21.88 11.30
N LEU A 30 -31.64 21.78 12.50
CA LEU A 30 -32.35 22.00 13.77
C LEU A 30 -32.56 23.49 14.08
N HIS A 31 -31.56 24.33 13.78
CA HIS A 31 -31.55 25.77 14.00
C HIS A 31 -31.10 26.48 12.71
N PRO A 32 -32.04 26.77 11.79
CA PRO A 32 -31.73 27.45 10.54
C PRO A 32 -31.33 28.91 10.82
N GLU A 33 -30.03 29.19 10.76
CA GLU A 33 -29.52 30.55 10.82
C GLU A 33 -29.18 31.05 9.40
N PRO A 34 -29.42 32.34 9.11
CA PRO A 34 -29.02 32.92 7.84
C PRO A 34 -27.49 32.91 7.70
N ILE A 35 -27.00 32.65 6.49
CA ILE A 35 -25.55 32.66 6.23
C ILE A 35 -25.03 34.09 6.41
N GLU A 36 -24.29 34.33 7.48
CA GLU A 36 -23.54 35.57 7.66
C GLU A 36 -22.28 35.54 6.78
N SER A 37 -21.96 36.66 6.13
CA SER A 37 -20.69 36.86 5.42
C SER A 37 -20.47 36.02 4.13
N LEU A 38 -21.46 35.96 3.23
CA LEU A 38 -21.35 35.27 1.92
C LEU A 38 -20.03 35.54 1.16
N LEU A 39 -19.58 36.80 1.13
CA LEU A 39 -18.37 37.19 0.40
C LEU A 39 -17.12 36.47 0.90
N TRP A 40 -16.95 36.33 2.22
CA TRP A 40 -15.78 35.66 2.80
C TRP A 40 -15.80 34.16 2.52
N ALA A 41 -16.97 33.53 2.64
CA ALA A 41 -17.13 32.12 2.33
C ALA A 41 -16.80 31.81 0.85
N TYR A 42 -17.27 32.62 -0.09
CA TYR A 42 -16.89 32.46 -1.51
C TYR A 42 -15.39 32.67 -1.75
N CYS A 43 -14.76 33.64 -1.09
CA CYS A 43 -13.32 33.85 -1.19
C CYS A 43 -12.52 32.64 -0.68
N ILE A 44 -12.93 32.04 0.44
CA ILE A 44 -12.28 30.84 1.00
C ILE A 44 -12.49 29.64 0.07
N LEU A 45 -13.72 29.42 -0.41
CA LEU A 45 -14.02 28.32 -1.35
C LEU A 45 -13.24 28.47 -2.66
N ALA A 46 -13.13 29.68 -3.21
CA ALA A 46 -12.35 29.93 -4.41
C ALA A 46 -10.85 29.69 -4.19
N GLY A 47 -10.30 30.15 -3.05
CA GLY A 47 -8.91 29.90 -2.68
C GLY A 47 -8.61 28.41 -2.51
N SER A 48 -9.51 27.68 -1.84
CA SER A 48 -9.42 26.23 -1.67
C SER A 48 -9.51 25.51 -3.01
N LEU A 49 -10.47 25.86 -3.88
CA LEU A 49 -10.61 25.24 -5.19
C LEU A 49 -9.37 25.41 -6.07
N VAL A 50 -8.73 26.58 -6.03
CA VAL A 50 -7.50 26.83 -6.79
C VAL A 50 -6.33 26.03 -6.20
N SER A 51 -6.20 26.01 -4.87
CA SER A 51 -5.13 25.26 -4.19
C SER A 51 -5.25 23.76 -4.44
N GLU A 52 -6.40 23.17 -4.13
CA GLU A 52 -6.67 21.73 -4.28
C GLU A 52 -6.75 21.33 -5.75
N GLY A 53 -7.25 22.22 -6.62
CA GLY A 53 -7.25 21.99 -8.05
C GLY A 53 -5.83 21.89 -8.61
N ALA A 54 -4.90 22.73 -8.11
CA ALA A 54 -3.50 22.68 -8.53
C ALA A 54 -2.80 21.39 -8.07
N THR A 55 -3.01 20.97 -6.82
CA THR A 55 -2.45 19.70 -6.28
C THR A 55 -3.01 18.50 -7.03
N LEU A 56 -4.33 18.46 -7.25
CA LEU A 56 -5.00 17.40 -8.03
C LEU A 56 -4.44 17.28 -9.45
N LEU A 57 -4.22 18.40 -10.13
CA LEU A 57 -3.65 18.41 -11.48
C LEU A 57 -2.23 17.85 -11.51
N VAL A 58 -1.42 18.15 -10.49
CA VAL A 58 -0.07 17.59 -10.34
C VAL A 58 -0.14 16.07 -10.12
N ALA A 59 -1.00 15.61 -9.20
CA ALA A 59 -1.19 14.19 -8.92
C ALA A 59 -1.66 13.40 -10.14
N ILE A 60 -2.65 13.92 -10.88
CA ILE A 60 -3.14 13.31 -12.13
C ILE A 60 -2.02 13.22 -13.17
N ASN A 61 -1.23 14.29 -13.33
CA ASN A 61 -0.12 14.29 -14.29
C ASN A 61 0.97 13.28 -13.93
N GLU A 62 1.29 13.12 -12.64
CA GLU A 62 2.25 12.14 -12.17
C GLU A 62 1.77 10.71 -12.44
N ILE A 63 0.52 10.40 -12.10
CA ILE A 63 -0.09 9.10 -12.35
C ILE A 63 -0.14 8.81 -13.86
N LYS A 64 -0.54 9.78 -14.68
CA LYS A 64 -0.59 9.64 -16.14
C LYS A 64 0.79 9.40 -16.75
N LYS A 65 1.83 10.04 -16.21
CA LYS A 65 3.22 9.80 -16.62
C LYS A 65 3.66 8.39 -16.27
N SER A 66 3.38 7.92 -15.06
CA SER A 66 3.73 6.57 -14.60
C SER A 66 2.94 5.48 -15.35
N ALA A 67 1.67 5.70 -15.64
CA ALA A 67 0.84 4.81 -16.45
C ALA A 67 1.40 4.64 -17.87
N ARG A 68 1.83 5.74 -18.50
CA ARG A 68 2.48 5.69 -19.83
C ARG A 68 3.79 4.93 -19.83
N GLN A 69 4.57 5.00 -18.75
CA GLN A 69 5.81 4.24 -18.63
C GLN A 69 5.56 2.73 -18.54
N GLN A 70 4.43 2.32 -17.98
CA GLN A 70 4.04 0.92 -17.83
C GLN A 70 3.13 0.41 -18.96
N GLY A 71 2.74 1.27 -19.91
CA GLY A 71 1.89 0.90 -21.05
C GLY A 71 0.43 0.58 -20.72
N VAL A 72 -0.04 0.93 -19.51
CA VAL A 72 -1.41 0.65 -19.04
C VAL A 72 -2.28 1.90 -19.08
N SER A 73 -3.61 1.73 -19.12
CA SER A 73 -4.56 2.84 -19.09
C SER A 73 -4.57 3.53 -17.72
N PHE A 74 -5.01 4.80 -17.63
CA PHE A 74 -5.05 5.54 -16.35
C PHE A 74 -5.91 4.81 -15.30
N TYR A 75 -7.10 4.36 -15.69
CA TYR A 75 -8.02 3.65 -14.79
C TYR A 75 -7.42 2.34 -14.30
N GLU A 76 -6.83 1.57 -15.21
CA GLU A 76 -6.16 0.31 -14.88
C GLU A 76 -4.94 0.54 -14.00
N TYR A 77 -4.15 1.59 -14.27
CA TYR A 77 -3.05 1.98 -13.42
C TYR A 77 -3.53 2.34 -12.01
N VAL A 78 -4.59 3.14 -11.85
CA VAL A 78 -5.15 3.49 -10.54
C VAL A 78 -5.69 2.26 -9.80
N MET A 79 -6.37 1.35 -10.50
CA MET A 79 -6.95 0.13 -9.94
C MET A 79 -5.89 -0.91 -9.57
N GLN A 80 -4.81 -0.99 -10.36
CA GLN A 80 -3.73 -1.97 -10.22
C GLN A 80 -2.52 -1.42 -9.44
N SER A 81 -2.53 -0.12 -9.11
CA SER A 81 -1.37 0.62 -8.58
C SER A 81 -0.79 -0.02 -7.33
N ARG A 82 0.46 -0.46 -7.47
CA ARG A 82 1.33 -0.96 -6.39
C ARG A 82 1.92 0.15 -5.50
N ASP A 83 1.72 1.43 -5.83
CA ASP A 83 2.04 2.56 -4.93
C ASP A 83 0.73 3.15 -4.36
N PRO A 84 0.18 2.53 -3.30
CA PRO A 84 -1.04 3.00 -2.64
C PRO A 84 -0.95 4.46 -2.19
N SER A 85 0.25 4.98 -1.88
CA SER A 85 0.35 6.35 -1.35
C SER A 85 0.03 7.44 -2.38
N THR A 86 0.35 7.24 -3.67
CA THR A 86 0.01 8.21 -4.72
C THR A 86 -1.49 8.18 -5.01
N ASN A 87 -2.11 7.00 -4.95
CA ASN A 87 -3.56 6.86 -5.12
C ASN A 87 -4.34 7.49 -3.96
N VAL A 88 -3.81 7.39 -2.73
CA VAL A 88 -4.39 8.06 -1.56
C VAL A 88 -4.43 9.57 -1.76
N VAL A 89 -3.30 10.19 -2.12
CA VAL A 89 -3.25 11.66 -2.34
C VAL A 89 -4.20 12.08 -3.44
N LEU A 90 -4.26 11.34 -4.56
CA LEU A 90 -5.22 11.60 -5.63
C LEU A 90 -6.67 11.58 -5.11
N LEU A 91 -7.03 10.57 -4.32
CA LEU A 91 -8.38 10.42 -3.79
C LEU A 91 -8.74 11.54 -2.80
N GLU A 92 -7.78 11.95 -1.98
CA GLU A 92 -7.92 13.04 -1.02
C GLU A 92 -8.16 14.38 -1.74
N ASP A 93 -7.29 14.75 -2.69
CA ASP A 93 -7.43 15.98 -3.46
C ASP A 93 -8.73 15.97 -4.30
N ALA A 94 -9.10 14.83 -4.87
CA ALA A 94 -10.35 14.68 -5.62
C ALA A 94 -11.58 14.86 -4.72
N ALA A 95 -11.56 14.30 -3.51
CA ALA A 95 -12.62 14.47 -2.53
C ALA A 95 -12.74 15.92 -2.07
N ALA A 96 -11.61 16.61 -1.87
CA ALA A 96 -11.58 18.02 -1.51
C ALA A 96 -12.20 18.89 -2.60
N VAL A 97 -11.79 18.72 -3.86
CA VAL A 97 -12.34 19.47 -5.01
C VAL A 97 -13.84 19.21 -5.18
N LEU A 98 -14.28 17.95 -5.12
CA LEU A 98 -15.70 17.60 -5.19
C LEU A 98 -16.49 18.18 -4.02
N GLY A 99 -15.93 18.15 -2.81
CA GLY A 99 -16.53 18.75 -1.62
C GLY A 99 -16.70 20.25 -1.77
N VAL A 100 -15.70 20.96 -2.28
CA VAL A 100 -15.76 22.41 -2.54
C VAL A 100 -16.79 22.75 -3.61
N ILE A 101 -16.88 21.96 -4.69
CA ILE A 101 -17.90 22.14 -5.73
C ILE A 101 -19.30 21.94 -5.15
N LEU A 102 -19.50 20.90 -4.34
CA LEU A 102 -20.77 20.60 -3.69
C LEU A 102 -21.17 21.70 -2.71
N ALA A 103 -20.25 22.14 -1.85
CA ALA A 103 -20.46 23.24 -0.91
C ALA A 103 -20.79 24.55 -1.64
N SER A 104 -20.02 24.90 -2.67
CA SER A 104 -20.24 26.11 -3.48
C SER A 104 -21.60 26.08 -4.19
N GLY A 105 -22.00 24.92 -4.71
CA GLY A 105 -23.30 24.73 -5.35
C GLY A 105 -24.47 24.89 -4.38
N CYS A 106 -24.39 24.24 -3.22
CA CYS A 106 -25.39 24.34 -2.15
C CYS A 106 -25.49 25.76 -1.60
N MET A 107 -24.36 26.40 -1.34
CA MET A 107 -24.31 27.80 -0.89
C MET A 107 -24.89 28.76 -1.94
N GLY A 108 -24.60 28.53 -3.23
CA GLY A 108 -25.20 29.27 -4.34
C GLY A 108 -26.73 29.12 -4.39
N LEU A 109 -27.24 27.90 -4.20
CA LEU A 109 -28.67 27.64 -4.12
C LEU A 109 -29.31 28.33 -2.91
N THR A 110 -28.67 28.30 -1.74
CA THR A 110 -29.13 29.03 -0.55
C THR A 110 -29.18 30.53 -0.80
N SER A 111 -28.17 31.10 -1.46
CA SER A 111 -28.13 32.52 -1.81
C SER A 111 -29.24 32.95 -2.78
N LEU A 112 -29.64 32.07 -3.72
CA LEU A 112 -30.66 32.37 -4.71
C LEU A 112 -32.08 32.14 -4.19
N THR A 113 -32.28 31.07 -3.41
CA THR A 113 -33.59 30.69 -2.88
C THR A 113 -33.93 31.35 -1.55
N GLY A 114 -32.92 31.87 -0.84
CA GLY A 114 -33.05 32.37 0.53
C GLY A 114 -33.34 31.29 1.56
N ASN A 115 -33.25 30.00 1.19
CA ASN A 115 -33.57 28.88 2.05
C ASN A 115 -32.29 28.23 2.63
N PRO A 116 -32.02 28.38 3.95
CA PRO A 116 -30.82 27.83 4.60
C PRO A 116 -30.72 26.30 4.57
N TYR A 117 -31.81 25.59 4.31
CA TYR A 117 -31.80 24.13 4.27
C TYR A 117 -30.86 23.54 3.21
N TYR A 118 -30.65 24.25 2.08
CA TYR A 118 -29.75 23.78 1.03
C TYR A 118 -28.28 23.76 1.48
N ASP A 119 -27.88 24.69 2.35
CA ASP A 119 -26.53 24.74 2.93
C ASP A 119 -26.30 23.59 3.91
N SER A 120 -27.28 23.35 4.80
CA SER A 120 -27.27 22.24 5.75
C SER A 120 -27.20 20.87 5.04
N LEU A 121 -27.96 20.70 3.96
CA LEU A 121 -27.88 19.51 3.11
C LEU A 121 -26.52 19.40 2.39
N GLY A 122 -25.95 20.51 1.96
CA GLY A 122 -24.60 20.58 1.42
C GLY A 122 -23.56 20.08 2.42
N SER A 123 -23.61 20.58 3.66
CA SER A 123 -22.70 20.17 4.73
C SER A 123 -22.81 18.67 5.05
N LEU A 124 -24.03 18.12 5.07
CA LEU A 124 -24.23 16.66 5.21
C LEU A 124 -23.65 15.87 4.02
N GLY A 125 -23.82 16.39 2.80
CA GLY A 125 -23.27 15.81 1.58
C GLY A 125 -21.74 15.77 1.59
N VAL A 126 -21.09 16.90 1.90
CA VAL A 126 -19.63 16.99 2.05
C VAL A 126 -19.15 16.05 3.15
N GLY A 127 -19.80 16.03 4.31
CA GLY A 127 -19.40 15.14 5.40
C GLY A 127 -19.52 13.66 5.04
N THR A 128 -20.55 13.29 4.28
CA THR A 128 -20.71 11.90 3.78
C THR A 128 -19.63 11.55 2.76
N LEU A 129 -19.29 12.46 1.85
CA LEU A 129 -18.20 12.29 0.88
C LEU A 129 -16.85 12.08 1.60
N LEU A 130 -16.51 12.98 2.53
CA LEU A 130 -15.27 12.89 3.31
C LEU A 130 -15.24 11.63 4.18
N GLY A 131 -16.38 11.26 4.77
CA GLY A 131 -16.51 10.03 5.57
C GLY A 131 -16.28 8.77 4.74
N ALA A 132 -16.85 8.68 3.55
CA ALA A 132 -16.66 7.55 2.64
C ALA A 132 -15.21 7.43 2.16
N VAL A 133 -14.61 8.54 1.74
CA VAL A 133 -13.21 8.58 1.28
C VAL A 133 -12.27 8.24 2.43
N SER A 134 -12.46 8.84 3.59
CA SER A 134 -11.66 8.54 4.77
C SER A 134 -11.77 7.07 5.21
N ALA A 135 -12.98 6.49 5.24
CA ALA A 135 -13.17 5.08 5.57
C ALA A 135 -12.41 4.18 4.59
N PHE A 136 -12.46 4.49 3.29
CA PHE A 136 -11.70 3.79 2.27
C PHE A 136 -10.17 3.92 2.49
N LEU A 137 -9.69 5.11 2.83
CA LEU A 137 -8.28 5.36 3.15
C LEU A 137 -7.82 4.56 4.37
N ILE A 138 -8.62 4.56 5.44
CA ILE A 138 -8.32 3.82 6.68
C ILE A 138 -8.24 2.32 6.39
N TYR A 139 -9.23 1.77 5.67
CA TYR A 139 -9.26 0.35 5.31
C TYR A 139 -8.03 -0.05 4.49
N THR A 140 -7.76 0.68 3.40
CA THR A 140 -6.66 0.39 2.47
C THR A 140 -5.29 0.49 3.14
N ASN A 141 -5.08 1.49 3.99
CA ASN A 141 -3.82 1.66 4.71
C ASN A 141 -3.65 0.63 5.83
N THR A 142 -4.72 0.21 6.50
CA THR A 142 -4.66 -0.83 7.52
C THR A 142 -4.22 -2.16 6.91
N GLU A 143 -4.79 -2.53 5.76
CA GLU A 143 -4.34 -3.73 5.02
C GLU A 143 -2.86 -3.64 4.61
N ALA A 144 -2.40 -2.46 4.18
CA ALA A 144 -1.01 -2.27 3.80
C ALA A 144 -0.05 -2.36 5.01
N LEU A 145 -0.48 -1.90 6.19
CA LEU A 145 0.28 -1.98 7.44
C LEU A 145 0.34 -3.40 8.00
N LEU A 146 -0.72 -4.19 7.80
CA LEU A 146 -0.75 -5.61 8.17
C LEU A 146 0.15 -6.48 7.27
N GLY A 147 0.69 -5.90 6.18
CA GLY A 147 1.59 -6.57 5.26
C GLY A 147 0.82 -7.36 4.21
N ARG A 148 0.66 -6.78 3.01
CA ARG A 148 0.09 -7.53 1.89
C ARG A 148 1.04 -8.64 1.48
N SER A 149 0.52 -9.85 1.31
CA SER A 149 1.28 -10.93 0.68
C SER A 149 1.56 -10.55 -0.78
N ILE A 150 2.75 -10.87 -1.27
CA ILE A 150 3.06 -10.67 -2.69
C ILE A 150 2.10 -11.47 -3.58
N GLN A 151 1.92 -11.01 -4.81
CA GLN A 151 1.09 -11.67 -5.83
C GLN A 151 1.48 -13.14 -5.96
N ALA A 152 0.50 -14.04 -5.95
CA ALA A 152 0.71 -15.49 -5.90
C ALA A 152 1.63 -16.01 -7.03
N GLU A 153 1.56 -15.40 -8.21
CA GLU A 153 2.44 -15.72 -9.36
C GLU A 153 3.92 -15.38 -9.07
N HIS A 154 4.18 -14.28 -8.35
CA HIS A 154 5.55 -13.88 -7.99
C HIS A 154 6.09 -14.74 -6.86
N LEU A 155 5.23 -15.11 -5.91
CA LEU A 155 5.55 -16.07 -4.86
C LEU A 155 5.93 -17.42 -5.47
N GLN A 156 5.11 -17.94 -6.40
CA GLN A 156 5.36 -19.21 -7.09
C GLN A 156 6.69 -19.21 -7.83
N LYS A 157 7.04 -18.13 -8.54
CA LYS A 157 8.34 -18.03 -9.23
C LYS A 157 9.53 -18.10 -8.27
N LEU A 158 9.42 -17.48 -7.09
CA LEU A 158 10.46 -17.52 -6.07
C LEU A 158 10.57 -18.91 -5.44
N THR A 159 9.44 -19.55 -5.16
CA THR A 159 9.40 -20.93 -4.65
C THR A 159 9.97 -21.91 -5.67
N GLU A 160 9.53 -21.84 -6.92
CA GLU A 160 9.99 -22.70 -8.02
C GLU A 160 11.50 -22.53 -8.27
N PHE A 161 12.04 -21.32 -8.11
CA PHE A 161 13.49 -21.11 -8.19
C PHE A 161 14.25 -21.91 -7.12
N LEU A 162 13.79 -21.86 -5.87
CA LEU A 162 14.43 -22.58 -4.77
C LEU A 162 14.20 -24.10 -4.87
N GLU A 163 13.02 -24.56 -5.33
CA GLU A 163 12.72 -26.00 -5.52
C GLU A 163 13.54 -26.62 -6.66
N ASN A 164 14.02 -25.82 -7.61
CA ASN A 164 14.85 -26.30 -8.72
C ASN A 164 16.34 -26.44 -8.36
N ASP A 165 16.77 -26.01 -7.17
CA ASP A 165 18.17 -26.18 -6.74
C ASP A 165 18.41 -27.63 -6.25
N PRO A 166 19.45 -28.32 -6.75
CA PRO A 166 19.71 -29.71 -6.41
C PRO A 166 20.04 -29.95 -4.92
N ALA A 167 20.45 -28.92 -4.17
CA ALA A 167 20.70 -29.01 -2.74
C ALA A 167 19.40 -28.99 -1.91
N VAL A 168 18.29 -28.51 -2.48
CA VAL A 168 17.01 -28.34 -1.79
C VAL A 168 16.14 -29.57 -1.99
N ARG A 169 15.68 -30.17 -0.90
CA ARG A 169 14.76 -31.31 -0.90
C ARG A 169 13.30 -30.86 -0.93
N ALA A 170 12.97 -29.91 -0.06
CA ALA A 170 11.62 -29.40 0.11
C ALA A 170 11.68 -28.00 0.75
N ILE A 171 10.61 -27.23 0.55
CA ILE A 171 10.46 -25.89 1.13
C ILE A 171 9.17 -25.83 1.92
N HIS A 172 9.26 -25.28 3.13
CA HIS A 172 8.16 -25.14 4.08
C HIS A 172 8.03 -23.68 4.54
N ASP A 173 6.87 -23.37 5.14
CA ASP A 173 6.49 -22.04 5.67
C ASP A 173 6.89 -20.83 4.80
N VAL A 174 6.68 -20.90 3.49
CA VAL A 174 7.02 -19.81 2.58
C VAL A 174 6.11 -18.61 2.86
N LYS A 175 6.70 -17.52 3.32
CA LYS A 175 6.04 -16.25 3.58
C LYS A 175 6.77 -15.16 2.84
N ALA A 176 6.02 -14.41 2.04
CA ALA A 176 6.57 -13.22 1.44
C ALA A 176 5.60 -12.05 1.54
N THR A 177 6.15 -10.93 1.98
CA THR A 177 5.40 -9.72 2.34
C THR A 177 5.95 -8.56 1.54
N ASP A 178 5.05 -7.82 0.90
CA ASP A 178 5.37 -6.57 0.25
C ASP A 178 5.59 -5.49 1.32
N MET A 179 6.77 -4.87 1.34
CA MET A 179 7.11 -3.78 2.24
C MET A 179 6.87 -2.39 1.60
N GLY A 180 6.27 -2.35 0.41
CA GLY A 180 6.10 -1.15 -0.41
C GLY A 180 7.38 -0.76 -1.15
N LEU A 181 7.27 0.19 -2.09
CA LEU A 181 8.39 0.67 -2.92
C LEU A 181 9.08 -0.43 -3.74
N CYS A 182 8.33 -1.42 -4.22
CA CYS A 182 8.88 -2.59 -4.93
C CYS A 182 9.92 -3.36 -4.12
N LYS A 183 9.78 -3.40 -2.79
CA LYS A 183 10.67 -4.16 -1.90
C LYS A 183 9.89 -5.30 -1.26
N VAL A 184 10.37 -6.51 -1.49
CA VAL A 184 9.78 -7.73 -0.94
C VAL A 184 10.67 -8.23 0.20
N ARG A 185 10.04 -8.70 1.27
CA ARG A 185 10.65 -9.56 2.27
C ARG A 185 10.21 -10.99 1.97
N PHE A 186 11.16 -11.89 1.79
CA PHE A 186 10.91 -13.30 1.55
C PHE A 186 11.51 -14.10 2.70
N LYS A 187 10.70 -14.99 3.29
CA LYS A 187 11.10 -15.93 4.32
C LYS A 187 10.66 -17.34 3.89
N ALA A 188 11.52 -18.32 4.04
CA ALA A 188 11.18 -19.72 3.82
C ALA A 188 12.01 -20.63 4.73
N GLU A 189 11.42 -21.76 5.10
CA GLU A 189 12.13 -22.86 5.74
C GLU A 189 12.55 -23.85 4.65
N VAL A 190 13.83 -24.24 4.62
CA VAL A 190 14.40 -25.06 3.56
C VAL A 190 14.93 -26.35 4.17
N ASP A 191 14.44 -27.48 3.64
CA ASP A 191 14.97 -28.81 3.93
C ASP A 191 16.02 -29.14 2.87
N PHE A 192 17.24 -29.45 3.30
CA PHE A 192 18.37 -29.71 2.42
C PHE A 192 18.60 -31.22 2.25
N ASP A 193 18.87 -31.66 1.02
CA ASP A 193 19.23 -33.06 0.78
C ASP A 193 20.72 -33.28 1.06
N GLY A 194 21.04 -33.78 2.26
CA GLY A 194 22.41 -34.16 2.63
C GLY A 194 23.00 -35.31 1.79
N ARG A 195 22.24 -35.94 0.89
CA ARG A 195 22.72 -37.05 0.04
C ARG A 195 23.52 -36.58 -1.16
N VAL A 196 23.41 -35.32 -1.57
CA VAL A 196 24.08 -34.80 -2.76
C VAL A 196 25.61 -34.85 -2.60
N ASP A 197 26.09 -34.68 -1.37
CA ASP A 197 27.52 -34.74 -1.05
C ASP A 197 28.04 -36.18 -0.86
N ILE A 198 27.18 -37.10 -0.41
CA ILE A 198 27.52 -38.51 -0.17
C ILE A 198 27.75 -39.28 -1.49
N GLN A 199 27.16 -38.83 -2.60
CA GLN A 199 27.33 -39.50 -3.91
C GLN A 199 28.76 -39.41 -4.47
N GLN A 200 29.61 -38.53 -3.94
CA GLN A 200 31.01 -38.41 -4.37
C GLN A 200 31.95 -39.39 -3.65
N VAL A 201 31.50 -39.99 -2.55
CA VAL A 201 32.29 -40.93 -1.74
C VAL A 201 32.19 -42.33 -2.34
N LYS A 202 33.31 -42.88 -2.82
CA LYS A 202 33.33 -44.20 -3.49
C LYS A 202 33.99 -45.29 -2.66
N THR A 203 34.80 -44.93 -1.68
CA THR A 203 35.58 -45.88 -0.87
C THR A 203 35.25 -45.77 0.64
N PRO A 204 35.47 -46.85 1.42
CA PRO A 204 35.22 -46.84 2.86
C PRO A 204 36.10 -45.85 3.64
N GLU A 205 37.33 -45.62 3.17
CA GLU A 205 38.29 -44.69 3.79
C GLU A 205 37.94 -43.23 3.52
N GLU A 206 37.41 -42.93 2.33
CA GLU A 206 36.81 -41.63 2.00
C GLU A 206 35.54 -41.38 2.82
N LEU A 207 34.75 -42.43 3.11
CA LEU A 207 33.55 -42.33 3.94
C LEU A 207 33.89 -41.98 5.38
N GLU A 208 34.91 -42.60 5.97
CA GLU A 208 35.36 -42.28 7.33
C GLU A 208 35.93 -40.85 7.42
N SER A 209 36.73 -40.46 6.43
CA SER A 209 37.25 -39.10 6.30
C SER A 209 36.14 -38.07 6.10
N PHE A 210 35.13 -38.41 5.30
CA PHE A 210 33.93 -37.61 5.10
C PHE A 210 33.14 -37.49 6.41
N MET A 211 32.84 -38.57 7.11
CA MET A 211 32.09 -38.56 8.37
C MET A 211 32.77 -37.72 9.46
N LEU A 212 34.11 -37.78 9.56
CA LEU A 212 34.87 -36.96 10.50
C LEU A 212 34.84 -35.47 10.13
N LYS A 213 35.01 -35.16 8.85
CA LYS A 213 35.09 -33.77 8.37
C LYS A 213 33.71 -33.10 8.26
N HIS A 214 32.69 -33.84 7.84
CA HIS A 214 31.31 -33.39 7.83
C HIS A 214 30.74 -33.34 9.25
N GLY A 215 31.02 -34.32 10.11
CA GLY A 215 30.50 -34.36 11.48
C GLY A 215 30.77 -33.08 12.28
N GLU A 216 31.95 -32.48 12.12
CA GLU A 216 32.30 -31.20 12.76
C GLU A 216 31.77 -29.96 12.02
N ASN A 217 31.62 -30.01 10.69
CA ASN A 217 31.34 -28.82 9.86
C ASN A 217 29.96 -28.83 9.19
N ILE A 218 29.06 -29.78 9.48
CA ILE A 218 27.72 -29.86 8.85
C ILE A 218 26.96 -28.54 8.99
N ILE A 219 27.02 -27.90 10.17
CA ILE A 219 26.35 -26.62 10.41
C ILE A 219 26.94 -25.52 9.52
N ASP A 220 28.28 -25.47 9.39
CA ASP A 220 28.97 -24.48 8.57
C ASP A 220 28.73 -24.70 7.07
N THR A 221 28.69 -25.96 6.61
CA THR A 221 28.40 -26.31 5.21
C THR A 221 26.96 -25.96 4.85
N LEU A 222 25.98 -26.28 5.71
CA LEU A 222 24.58 -25.90 5.50
C LEU A 222 24.41 -24.38 5.51
N GLY A 223 25.10 -23.68 6.42
CA GLY A 223 25.14 -22.22 6.45
C GLY A 223 25.68 -21.62 5.15
N ALA A 224 26.74 -22.21 4.58
CA ALA A 224 27.29 -21.76 3.31
C ALA A 224 26.33 -21.97 2.12
N GLU A 225 25.56 -23.06 2.10
CA GLU A 225 24.52 -23.28 1.08
C GLU A 225 23.35 -22.29 1.22
N VAL A 226 22.92 -21.99 2.45
CA VAL A 226 21.94 -20.93 2.73
C VAL A 226 22.44 -19.58 2.20
N ASP A 227 23.67 -19.19 2.53
CA ASP A 227 24.27 -17.93 2.07
C ASP A 227 24.37 -17.87 0.53
N ARG A 228 24.68 -19.00 -0.13
CA ARG A 228 24.70 -19.11 -1.59
C ARG A 228 23.31 -18.85 -2.17
N LEU A 229 22.30 -19.57 -1.68
CA LEU A 229 20.91 -19.45 -2.16
C LEU A 229 20.36 -18.05 -1.96
N GLU A 230 20.59 -17.44 -0.79
CA GLU A 230 20.19 -16.06 -0.53
C GLU A 230 20.80 -15.07 -1.53
N LYS A 231 22.08 -15.24 -1.85
CA LYS A 231 22.80 -14.37 -2.77
C LYS A 231 22.31 -14.53 -4.21
N GLU A 232 22.08 -15.76 -4.66
CA GLU A 232 21.53 -16.03 -5.99
C GLU A 232 20.11 -15.47 -6.14
N LEU A 233 19.27 -15.62 -5.12
CA LEU A 233 17.91 -15.10 -5.10
C LEU A 233 17.90 -13.56 -5.16
N LYS A 234 18.77 -12.90 -4.39
CA LYS A 234 18.96 -11.43 -4.45
C LYS A 234 19.50 -10.95 -5.81
N GLN A 235 20.34 -11.74 -6.49
CA GLN A 235 20.90 -11.38 -7.80
C GLN A 235 19.87 -11.49 -8.93
N ARG A 236 19.06 -12.54 -8.94
CA ARG A 236 18.00 -12.74 -9.96
C ARG A 236 16.79 -11.87 -9.73
N ASN A 237 16.47 -11.54 -8.47
CA ASN A 237 15.30 -10.78 -8.09
C ASN A 237 15.71 -9.54 -7.28
N PRO A 238 16.15 -8.45 -7.93
CA PRO A 238 16.59 -7.23 -7.25
C PRO A 238 15.50 -6.55 -6.41
N GLU A 239 14.23 -6.89 -6.62
CA GLU A 239 13.09 -6.47 -5.79
C GLU A 239 13.06 -7.13 -4.40
N VAL A 240 13.72 -8.28 -4.22
CA VAL A 240 13.76 -9.01 -2.94
C VAL A 240 14.92 -8.49 -2.11
N ARG A 241 14.62 -7.57 -1.18
CA ARG A 241 15.65 -6.88 -0.39
C ARG A 241 16.08 -7.67 0.85
N HIS A 242 15.14 -8.39 1.46
CA HIS A 242 15.39 -9.21 2.64
C HIS A 242 14.97 -10.63 2.29
N VAL A 243 15.94 -11.55 2.39
CA VAL A 243 15.75 -12.98 2.24
C VAL A 243 16.24 -13.55 3.55
N ASP A 244 15.38 -14.27 4.24
CA ASP A 244 15.73 -15.01 5.46
C ASP A 244 15.37 -16.48 5.19
N LEU A 245 16.38 -17.32 4.97
CA LEU A 245 16.20 -18.76 4.83
C LEU A 245 16.57 -19.46 6.13
N GLU A 246 15.65 -20.24 6.68
CA GLU A 246 15.87 -21.01 7.91
C GLU A 246 16.00 -22.49 7.54
N ILE A 247 16.95 -23.19 8.18
CA ILE A 247 17.12 -24.63 8.01
C ILE A 247 16.11 -25.34 8.92
N LEU A 248 15.41 -26.34 8.37
CA LEU A 248 14.40 -27.13 9.09
C LEU A 248 14.99 -28.23 9.96
#